data_AF-A0A7Z3CI25-F1
#
_entry.id   AF-A0A7Z3CI25-F1
#
_cell.length_a   1.000
_cell.length_b   1.000
_cell.length_c   1.000
_cell.angle_alpha   90.00
_cell.angle_beta   90.00
_cell.angle_gamma   90.00
#
_symmetry.space_group_name_H-M   'P 1'
#
loop_
_entity.id
_entity.type
_entity.pdbx_description
1 polymer ?
#
loop_
_entity_poly.entity_id
_entity_poly.type
_entity_poly.pdbx_seq_one_letter_code
_entity_poly.pdbx_strand_id
1 'polypeptide(L)'
;MASVTYLRSIANNTPYTLTLIDGENRSHSLAIGAQDVWNGSLAIPWIGKAEENYKAMRLILGPAAKTSIWIFQDYWEPAHKDAIKFLSASSMDYTSLDIEEVAGDNRYGGNKNLIVSLVNRQFELYMA
;
A
#
# COMPACT_ATOMS: atom_id res chain seq x y z
N MET A 1 -15.29 -2.53 -16.20
CA MET A 1 -15.31 -1.34 -15.33
C MET A 1 -14.30 -1.57 -14.23
N ALA A 2 -13.47 -0.58 -13.96
CA ALA A 2 -12.47 -0.70 -12.91
C ALA A 2 -13.15 -0.70 -11.53
N SER A 3 -12.72 -1.59 -10.63
CA SER A 3 -13.30 -1.70 -9.28
C SER A 3 -12.29 -1.28 -8.22
N VAL A 4 -12.76 -0.51 -7.22
CA VAL A 4 -11.93 -0.12 -6.07
C VAL A 4 -11.54 -1.37 -5.28
N THR A 5 -10.27 -1.44 -4.89
CA THR A 5 -9.79 -2.45 -3.93
C THR A 5 -10.10 -2.00 -2.51
N TYR A 6 -10.64 -2.91 -1.70
CA TYR A 6 -10.79 -2.74 -0.26
C TYR A 6 -9.92 -3.77 0.48
N LEU A 7 -9.02 -3.28 1.31
CA LEU A 7 -8.29 -4.10 2.27
C LEU A 7 -9.22 -4.50 3.41
N ARG A 8 -9.44 -5.82 3.55
CA ARG A 8 -10.25 -6.40 4.63
C ARG A 8 -9.42 -6.82 5.83
N SER A 9 -8.17 -7.18 5.59
CA SER A 9 -7.18 -7.34 6.64
C SER A 9 -5.81 -6.84 6.19
N ILE A 10 -4.98 -6.47 7.17
CA ILE A 10 -3.57 -6.17 6.99
C ILE A 10 -2.79 -6.99 8.03
N ALA A 11 -2.03 -7.97 7.59
CA ALA A 11 -1.16 -8.79 8.43
C ALA A 11 0.24 -8.18 8.48
N ASN A 12 0.71 -7.82 9.67
CA ASN A 12 2.04 -7.29 9.89
C ASN A 12 2.97 -8.39 10.41
N ASN A 13 3.61 -9.12 9.50
CA ASN A 13 4.58 -10.17 9.82
C ASN A 13 5.99 -9.61 10.06
N THR A 14 6.12 -8.30 10.29
CA THR A 14 7.40 -7.67 10.63
C THR A 14 7.61 -7.60 12.15
N PRO A 15 8.86 -7.43 12.63
CA PRO A 15 9.12 -7.23 14.06
C PRO A 15 8.84 -5.79 14.53
N TYR A 16 8.28 -4.92 13.67
CA TYR A 16 8.04 -3.51 13.96
C TYR A 16 6.56 -3.19 13.93
N THR A 17 6.13 -2.16 14.68
CA THR A 17 4.80 -1.58 14.49
C THR A 17 4.69 -1.00 13.09
N LEU A 18 3.63 -1.37 12.37
CA LEU A 18 3.25 -0.81 11.09
C LEU A 18 2.25 0.32 11.32
N THR A 19 2.62 1.54 10.96
CA THR A 19 1.67 2.67 10.93
C THR A 19 1.23 2.88 9.49
N LEU A 20 -0.07 2.81 9.25
CA LEU A 20 -0.68 3.16 7.97
C LEU A 20 -1.37 4.52 8.10
N ILE A 21 -1.13 5.39 7.12
CA ILE A 21 -1.77 6.69 7.00
C ILE A 21 -2.49 6.74 5.65
N ASP A 22 -3.79 7.07 5.68
CA ASP A 22 -4.57 7.36 4.49
C ASP A 22 -4.18 8.75 3.94
N GLY A 23 -3.76 8.80 2.67
CA GLY A 23 -3.35 10.04 2.03
C GLY A 23 -4.52 10.99 1.75
N GLU A 24 -5.70 10.44 1.44
CA GLU A 24 -6.93 11.22 1.21
C GLU A 24 -7.54 11.75 2.50
N ASN A 25 -7.34 11.03 3.61
CA ASN A 25 -7.76 11.46 4.94
C ASN A 25 -6.67 11.23 5.97
N ARG A 26 -5.76 12.19 6.12
CA ARG A 26 -4.61 12.08 7.05
C ARG A 26 -4.98 11.95 8.53
N SER A 27 -6.21 12.30 8.91
CA SER A 27 -6.72 12.06 10.26
C SER A 27 -7.07 10.59 10.50
N HIS A 28 -7.20 9.81 9.42
CA HIS A 28 -7.37 8.37 9.44
C HIS A 28 -6.00 7.70 9.34
N SER A 29 -5.48 7.31 10.51
CA SER A 29 -4.30 6.46 10.62
C SER A 29 -4.58 5.31 11.55
N LEU A 30 -3.90 4.20 11.32
CA LEU A 30 -3.99 3.00 12.15
C LEU A 30 -2.60 2.47 12.42
N ALA A 31 -2.42 1.88 13.60
CA ALA A 31 -1.19 1.22 14.01
C ALA A 31 -1.47 -0.26 14.21
N ILE A 32 -0.65 -1.11 13.60
CA ILE A 32 -0.73 -2.57 13.69
C ILE A 32 0.52 -3.03 14.42
N GLY A 33 0.35 -3.73 15.54
CA GLY A 33 1.45 -4.27 16.32
C GLY A 33 2.34 -5.20 15.49
N ALA A 34 3.57 -5.43 15.95
CA ALA A 34 4.43 -6.44 15.36
C ALA A 34 3.78 -7.83 15.51
N GLN A 35 3.80 -8.62 14.43
CA GLN A 35 3.16 -9.95 14.38
C GLN A 35 1.65 -9.92 14.65
N ASP A 36 0.98 -8.80 14.34
CA ASP A 36 -0.44 -8.60 14.58
C ASP A 36 -1.21 -8.38 13.27
N VAL A 37 -2.54 -8.48 13.34
CA VAL A 37 -3.44 -8.35 12.20
C VAL A 37 -4.49 -7.30 12.48
N TRP A 38 -4.59 -6.31 11.59
CA TRP A 38 -5.74 -5.43 11.56
C TRP A 38 -6.83 -6.01 10.67
N ASN A 39 -8.09 -5.87 11.09
CA ASN A 39 -9.26 -6.24 10.31
C ASN A 39 -10.18 -5.02 10.18
N GLY A 40 -10.71 -4.80 8.98
CA GLY A 40 -11.60 -3.67 8.74
C GLY A 40 -11.98 -3.53 7.27
N SER A 41 -12.14 -2.29 6.83
CA SER A 41 -12.42 -1.97 5.43
C SER A 41 -11.72 -0.67 5.08
N LEU A 42 -10.63 -0.78 4.33
CA LEU A 42 -9.85 0.39 3.92
C LEU A 42 -9.72 0.38 2.39
N ALA A 43 -10.17 1.43 1.74
CA ALA A 43 -10.04 1.55 0.29
C ALA A 43 -8.59 1.84 -0.09
N ILE A 44 -8.10 1.18 -1.13
CA ILE A 44 -6.85 1.58 -1.79
C ILE A 44 -7.22 2.67 -2.81
N PRO A 45 -6.65 3.88 -2.68
CA PRO A 45 -7.01 5.00 -3.52
C PRO A 45 -6.46 4.83 -4.94
N TRP A 46 -7.23 5.34 -5.90
CA TRP A 46 -6.84 5.42 -7.29
C TRP A 46 -5.90 6.59 -7.54
N ILE A 47 -4.82 6.33 -8.26
CA ILE A 47 -3.89 7.34 -8.77
C ILE A 47 -3.65 7.04 -10.25
N GLY A 48 -3.81 8.06 -11.10
CA GLY A 48 -3.48 7.95 -12.52
C GLY A 48 -2.61 9.08 -13.05
N LYS A 49 -2.18 9.99 -12.17
CA LYS A 49 -1.28 11.10 -12.50
C LYS A 49 -0.59 11.66 -11.26
N ALA A 50 0.51 12.39 -11.47
CA ALA A 50 1.36 12.91 -10.41
C ALA A 50 0.66 13.89 -9.46
N GLU A 51 -0.34 14.65 -9.92
CA GLU A 51 -1.09 15.56 -9.05
C GLU A 51 -1.92 14.82 -7.99
N GLU A 52 -2.11 13.51 -8.14
CA GLU A 52 -2.85 12.65 -7.21
C GLU A 52 -1.95 11.90 -6.23
N ASN A 53 -0.64 12.15 -6.23
CA ASN A 53 0.33 11.52 -5.32
C ASN A 53 -0.08 11.63 -3.84
N TYR A 54 -0.79 12.70 -3.48
CA TYR A 54 -1.26 12.93 -2.11
C TYR A 54 -2.25 11.86 -1.62
N LYS A 55 -2.90 11.12 -2.52
CA LYS A 55 -3.89 10.10 -2.18
C LYS A 55 -3.24 8.82 -1.65
N ALA A 56 -2.02 8.51 -2.06
CA ALA A 56 -1.37 7.23 -1.76
C ALA A 56 -1.36 6.92 -0.26
N MET A 57 -1.65 5.66 0.09
CA MET A 57 -1.52 5.21 1.47
C MET A 57 -0.04 5.09 1.82
N ARG A 58 0.33 5.61 2.98
CA ARG A 58 1.70 5.59 3.47
C ARG A 58 1.85 4.56 4.57
N LEU A 59 2.73 3.60 4.38
CA LEU A 59 3.14 2.60 5.36
C LEU A 59 4.51 3.00 5.94
N ILE A 60 4.55 3.12 7.26
CA ILE A 60 5.73 3.49 8.03
C ILE A 60 6.10 2.30 8.91
N LEU A 61 7.31 1.78 8.73
CA LEU A 61 7.82 0.60 9.42
C LEU A 61 9.20 0.90 10.03
N GLY A 62 9.40 0.44 11.25
CA GLY A 62 10.70 0.45 11.94
C GLY A 62 11.10 1.78 12.58
N PRO A 63 12.10 1.76 13.48
CA PRO A 63 12.47 2.88 14.35
C PRO A 63 13.14 4.07 13.64
N ALA A 64 13.62 3.90 12.41
CA ALA A 64 14.33 4.94 11.66
C ALA A 64 13.57 5.48 10.45
N ALA A 65 12.49 4.83 10.01
CA ALA A 65 11.60 5.16 8.88
C ALA A 65 12.15 6.13 7.80
N LYS A 66 13.40 5.94 7.35
CA LYS A 66 14.02 6.80 6.34
C LYS A 66 13.35 6.63 4.97
N THR A 67 12.71 5.49 4.78
CA THR A 67 11.97 5.11 3.59
C THR A 67 10.58 4.68 4.03
N SER A 68 9.56 5.25 3.39
CA SER A 68 8.16 4.82 3.54
C SER A 68 7.78 3.96 2.35
N ILE A 69 6.80 3.08 2.52
CA ILE A 69 6.18 2.39 1.40
C ILE A 69 4.89 3.13 1.08
N TRP A 70 4.72 3.52 -0.17
CA TRP A 70 3.52 4.16 -0.68
C TRP A 70 2.72 3.12 -1.47
N ILE A 71 1.44 2.94 -1.19
CA ILE A 71 0.55 1.98 -1.88
C ILE A 71 -0.59 2.73 -2.53
N PHE A 72 -0.91 2.36 -3.76
CA PHE A 72 -2.02 2.92 -4.53
C PHE A 72 -2.51 1.91 -5.57
N GLN A 73 -3.71 2.14 -6.09
CA GLN A 73 -4.27 1.39 -7.21
C GLN A 73 -4.10 2.21 -8.48
N ASP A 74 -3.48 1.61 -9.50
CA ASP A 74 -3.21 2.27 -10.78
C ASP A 74 -4.30 1.92 -11.80
N TYR A 75 -5.04 2.92 -12.27
CA TYR A 75 -6.07 2.74 -13.31
C TYR A 75 -5.55 3.01 -14.72
N TRP A 76 -4.34 3.54 -14.87
CA TRP A 76 -3.82 4.14 -16.10
C TRP A 76 -2.66 3.35 -16.73
N GLU A 77 -1.75 2.77 -15.95
CA GLU A 77 -0.57 2.06 -16.49
C GLU A 77 -0.42 0.61 -15.98
N PRO A 78 -0.75 -0.42 -16.78
CA PRO A 78 -1.52 -0.38 -18.01
C PRO A 78 -3.01 -0.12 -17.73
N ALA A 79 -3.64 0.66 -18.61
CA ALA A 79 -5.03 1.07 -18.45
C ALA A 79 -5.96 -0.13 -18.19
N HIS A 80 -6.87 0.04 -17.24
CA HIS A 80 -7.92 -0.94 -16.89
C HIS A 80 -7.44 -2.28 -16.30
N LYS A 81 -6.17 -2.40 -15.89
CA LYS A 81 -5.71 -3.58 -15.13
C LYS A 81 -5.84 -3.42 -13.63
N ASP A 82 -6.05 -2.19 -13.15
CA ASP A 82 -6.44 -1.90 -11.79
C ASP A 82 -5.43 -2.43 -10.76
N ALA A 83 -4.16 -2.45 -11.16
CA ALA A 83 -3.10 -3.11 -10.41
C ALA A 83 -2.74 -2.30 -9.17
N ILE A 84 -2.59 -2.98 -8.04
CA ILE A 84 -2.07 -2.36 -6.83
C ILE A 84 -0.56 -2.33 -6.95
N LYS A 85 -0.01 -1.13 -6.81
CA LYS A 85 1.40 -0.82 -6.94
C LYS A 85 1.94 -0.24 -5.66
N PHE A 86 3.25 -0.29 -5.52
CA PHE A 86 3.95 0.34 -4.42
C PHE A 86 5.24 1.04 -4.85
N LEU A 87 5.65 2.00 -4.03
CA LEU A 87 6.92 2.72 -4.16
C LEU A 87 7.60 2.78 -2.79
N SER A 88 8.85 2.35 -2.72
CA SER A 88 9.67 2.47 -1.50
C SER A 88 10.54 3.73 -1.58
N ALA A 89 10.02 4.87 -1.08
CA ALA A 89 10.69 6.16 -1.16
C ALA A 89 10.36 7.08 0.03
N SER A 90 11.12 8.16 0.20
CA SER A 90 10.84 9.20 1.19
C SER A 90 9.58 10.01 0.87
N SER A 91 9.22 10.12 -0.41
CA SER A 91 8.05 10.83 -0.93
C SER A 91 7.40 10.04 -2.05
N MET A 92 6.08 10.20 -2.20
CA MET A 92 5.34 9.59 -3.31
C MET A 92 5.64 10.31 -4.64
N ASP A 93 5.95 9.53 -5.67
CA ASP A 93 6.09 9.99 -7.05
C ASP A 93 5.52 8.94 -8.01
N TYR A 94 4.35 9.23 -8.58
CA TYR A 94 3.69 8.37 -9.58
C TYR A 94 4.47 8.19 -10.88
N THR A 95 5.43 9.07 -11.19
CA THR A 95 6.26 8.96 -12.40
C THR A 95 7.57 8.22 -12.17
N SER A 96 7.80 7.73 -10.95
CA SER A 96 9.04 7.03 -10.60
C SER A 96 9.16 5.70 -11.36
N LEU A 97 10.38 5.43 -11.85
CA LEU A 97 10.73 4.14 -12.46
C LEU A 97 10.87 3.02 -11.42
N ASP A 98 10.92 3.36 -10.13
CA ASP A 98 11.01 2.42 -9.01
C ASP A 98 9.64 1.93 -8.52
N ILE A 99 8.56 2.25 -9.23
CA ILE A 99 7.23 1.74 -8.92
C ILE A 99 7.14 0.27 -9.33
N GLU A 100 6.71 -0.56 -8.38
CA GLU A 100 6.55 -2.00 -8.57
C GLU A 100 5.09 -2.42 -8.36
N GLU A 101 4.67 -3.48 -9.04
CA GLU A 101 3.38 -4.13 -8.74
C GLU A 101 3.50 -4.94 -7.45
N VAL A 102 2.51 -4.83 -6.55
CA VAL A 102 2.46 -5.72 -5.38
C VAL A 102 2.27 -7.16 -5.85
N ALA A 103 3.00 -8.11 -5.28
CA ALA A 103 2.88 -9.52 -5.63
C ALA A 103 1.52 -10.11 -5.23
N GLY A 104 1.09 -11.19 -5.87
CA GLY A 104 -0.14 -11.92 -5.53
C GLY A 104 -1.37 -11.44 -6.31
N ASP A 105 -2.55 -11.50 -5.69
CA ASP A 105 -3.82 -11.09 -6.29
C ASP A 105 -3.97 -9.55 -6.27
N ASN A 106 -3.19 -8.84 -7.08
CA ASN A 106 -3.11 -7.39 -7.04
C ASN A 106 -4.03 -6.64 -8.03
N ARG A 107 -4.91 -7.33 -8.77
CA ARG A 107 -5.71 -6.74 -9.87
C ARG A 107 -7.22 -6.90 -9.66
N TYR A 108 -8.00 -6.28 -10.55
CA TYR A 108 -9.46 -6.42 -10.68
C TYR A 108 -10.30 -5.91 -9.50
N GLY A 109 -9.70 -5.14 -8.58
CA GLY A 109 -10.41 -4.55 -7.44
C GLY A 109 -10.94 -5.58 -6.44
N GLY A 110 -11.92 -5.15 -5.64
CA GLY A 110 -12.62 -6.04 -4.71
C GLY A 110 -11.95 -6.16 -3.34
N ASN A 111 -12.39 -7.16 -2.58
CA ASN A 111 -11.90 -7.37 -1.22
C ASN A 111 -10.59 -8.17 -1.25
N LYS A 112 -9.54 -7.61 -0.67
CA LYS A 112 -8.21 -8.23 -0.64
C LYS A 112 -7.59 -8.14 0.75
N ASN A 113 -6.59 -8.96 0.99
CA ASN A 113 -5.82 -8.94 2.22
C ASN A 113 -4.38 -8.55 1.90
N LEU A 114 -3.84 -7.59 2.64
CA LEU A 114 -2.44 -7.20 2.52
C LEU A 114 -1.60 -7.95 3.56
N ILE A 115 -0.50 -8.54 3.12
CA ILE A 115 0.50 -9.15 3.98
C ILE A 115 1.80 -8.35 3.82
N VAL A 116 2.33 -7.87 4.94
CA VAL A 116 3.60 -7.14 5.00
C VAL A 116 4.61 -7.99 5.75
N SER A 117 5.73 -8.30 5.11
CA SER A 117 6.79 -9.16 5.65
C SER A 117 8.15 -8.47 5.59
N LEU A 118 9.10 -8.92 6.41
CA LEU A 118 10.49 -8.48 6.35
C LEU A 118 11.35 -9.67 5.95
N VAL A 119 11.84 -9.69 4.71
CA VAL A 119 12.65 -10.76 4.13
C VAL A 119 14.00 -10.16 3.71
N ASN A 120 15.12 -10.76 4.14
CA ASN A 120 16.46 -10.26 3.81
C ASN A 120 16.69 -8.75 4.09
N ARG A 121 16.05 -8.22 5.15
CA ARG A 121 16.05 -6.78 5.52
C ARG A 121 15.30 -5.85 4.56
N GLN A 122 14.52 -6.40 3.64
CA GLN A 122 13.63 -5.67 2.73
C GLN A 122 12.19 -5.95 3.11
N PHE A 123 11.36 -4.91 3.03
CA PHE A 123 9.93 -5.06 3.25
C PHE A 123 9.28 -5.56 1.97
N GLU A 124 8.57 -6.67 2.07
CA GLU A 124 7.84 -7.28 0.97
C GLU A 124 6.34 -7.15 1.21
N LEU A 125 5.60 -6.92 0.12
CA LEU A 125 4.15 -6.77 0.12
C LEU A 125 3.54 -7.86 -0.73
N TYR A 126 2.46 -8.45 -0.23
CA TYR A 126 1.72 -9.49 -0.95
C TYR A 126 0.22 -9.28 -0.78
N MET A 127 -0.53 -9.36 -1.88
CA MET A 127 -1.99 -9.37 -1.91
C MET A 127 -2.51 -10.79 -1.98
N ALA A 128 -3.37 -11.15 -1.02
CA ALA A 128 -4.03 -12.44 -0.92
C ALA A 128 -5.55 -12.32 -1.04
#